data_AF-A0A315QY41-F1
#
_entry.id   AF-A0A315QY41-F1
#
_cell.length_a   1.000
_cell.length_b   1.000
_cell.length_c   1.000
_cell.angle_alpha   90.00
_cell.angle_beta   90.00
_cell.angle_gamma   90.00
#
_symmetry.space_group_name_H-M   'P 1'
#
loop_
_entity.id
_entity.type
_entity.pdbx_description
1 polymer ?
#
loop_
_entity_poly.entity_id
_entity_poly.type
_entity_poly.pdbx_seq_one_letter_code
_entity_poly.pdbx_strand_id
1 'polypeptide(L)'
;RDSSKNANKTYFKSAHSVQKDIILGLVLGSAIGFHPNAFIISMPLILIYSWNLIFNQKTKLKNYLSFGGTLALTALLFVYLSFQFDPNFINNYSSYGARLGVLDSFLIKLENLKSFYLKLFYRVSGTYYIPPIKFQLIFFTAVSTISIIKSIFSRFKKDRINIYLLLTLLALNLGYLIIGRYNQTSIIFIFPAAYLLFINLIKNLNPKFKRSLVLILMMILLLNSGFTIIKDSHYNYQDYLQQIAEVVPRDARVLANLNTDYYFENGSLVDYRNLAYLQENNLSFADYINKNKIEYIIYPEEMDYIYNSRPSWNILYGNLYPYYQEMQYFLKQETELIKEFINSTYAMRIVRKIGAKNWSVKIYKVNSAAETGASQKAD
;
A
#
# COMPACT_ATOMS: atom_id res chain seq x y z
N ARG A 1 22.42 24.77 49.86
CA ARG A 1 23.67 24.83 49.09
C ARG A 1 23.90 23.45 48.47
N ASP A 2 23.91 23.41 47.14
CA ASP A 2 24.50 22.40 46.22
C ASP A 2 24.20 20.91 46.36
N SER A 3 23.03 20.46 45.88
CA SER A 3 22.89 19.08 45.38
C SER A 3 22.00 18.89 44.13
N SER A 4 21.24 19.91 43.70
CA SER A 4 20.27 19.75 42.59
C SER A 4 20.78 20.13 41.18
N LYS A 5 22.06 20.52 41.03
CA LYS A 5 22.61 20.97 39.73
C LYS A 5 23.31 19.89 38.89
N ASN A 6 23.50 18.67 39.40
CA ASN A 6 24.29 17.63 38.70
C ASN A 6 23.47 16.55 37.98
N ALA A 7 22.15 16.43 38.18
CA ALA A 7 21.36 15.36 37.55
C ALA A 7 20.98 15.62 36.09
N ASN A 8 21.03 16.88 35.61
CA ASN A 8 20.58 17.26 34.27
C ASN A 8 21.69 17.33 33.20
N LYS A 9 22.94 16.98 33.53
CA LYS A 9 24.08 17.04 32.58
C LYS A 9 24.49 15.70 31.96
N THR A 10 23.92 14.59 32.40
CA THR A 10 24.41 13.24 32.06
C THR A 10 23.74 12.58 30.85
N TYR A 11 22.65 13.14 30.31
CA TYR A 11 21.86 12.46 29.25
C TYR A 11 22.20 12.81 27.80
N PHE A 12 23.18 13.68 27.52
CA PHE A 12 23.49 14.09 26.12
C PHE A 12 24.97 14.18 25.77
N LYS A 13 25.85 13.46 26.48
CA LYS A 13 27.28 13.34 26.15
C LYS A 13 27.64 11.96 25.60
N SER A 14 26.83 11.36 24.72
CA SER A 14 27.34 10.27 23.88
C SER A 14 28.02 10.89 22.67
N ALA A 15 29.35 10.78 22.56
CA ALA A 15 30.05 11.10 21.33
C ALA A 15 29.40 10.33 20.16
N HIS A 16 29.11 11.01 19.05
CA HIS A 16 28.66 10.37 17.81
C HIS A 16 29.75 9.41 17.32
N SER A 17 29.58 8.13 17.60
CA SER A 17 30.48 7.07 17.15
C SER A 17 30.10 6.66 15.72
N VAL A 18 31.08 6.67 14.82
CA VAL A 18 30.95 6.19 13.43
C VAL A 18 30.29 4.81 13.36
N GLN A 19 30.60 3.92 14.30
CA GLN A 19 29.97 2.60 14.39
C GLN A 19 28.43 2.65 14.47
N LYS A 20 27.86 3.60 15.23
CA LYS A 20 26.40 3.76 15.32
C LYS A 20 25.79 4.26 14.01
N ASP A 21 26.52 5.13 13.30
CA ASP A 21 26.09 5.63 11.99
C ASP A 21 26.10 4.52 10.93
N ILE A 22 27.10 3.64 10.97
CA ILE A 22 27.18 2.44 10.11
C ILE A 22 26.03 1.49 10.44
N ILE A 23 25.80 1.17 11.73
CA ILE A 23 24.70 0.28 12.13
C ILE A 23 23.35 0.84 11.66
N LEU A 24 23.12 2.15 11.83
CA LEU A 24 21.90 2.78 11.34
C LEU A 24 21.76 2.68 9.81
N GLY A 25 22.86 2.90 9.08
CA GLY A 25 22.92 2.74 7.63
C GLY A 25 22.61 1.31 7.19
N LEU A 26 23.13 0.29 7.89
CA LEU A 26 22.84 -1.12 7.64
C LEU A 26 21.36 -1.45 7.90
N VAL A 27 20.80 -1.02 9.03
CA VAL A 27 19.39 -1.31 9.37
C VAL A 27 18.45 -0.75 8.29
N LEU A 28 18.65 0.51 7.88
CA LEU A 28 17.85 1.13 6.82
C LEU A 28 18.13 0.52 5.44
N GLY A 29 19.40 0.24 5.15
CA GLY A 29 19.83 -0.35 3.89
C GLY A 29 19.26 -1.75 3.69
N SER A 30 19.32 -2.60 4.70
CA SER A 30 18.74 -3.95 4.67
C SER A 30 17.21 -3.90 4.48
N ALA A 31 16.53 -2.88 5.02
CA ALA A 31 15.09 -2.70 4.81
C ALA A 31 14.70 -2.52 3.33
N ILE A 32 15.62 -2.04 2.48
CA ILE A 32 15.41 -1.90 1.03
C ILE A 32 15.11 -3.25 0.38
N GLY A 33 15.78 -4.32 0.82
CA GLY A 33 15.55 -5.68 0.33
C GLY A 33 14.18 -6.27 0.68
N PHE A 34 13.53 -5.74 1.72
CA PHE A 34 12.21 -6.21 2.15
C PHE A 34 11.09 -5.39 1.52
N HIS A 35 11.25 -4.07 1.40
CA HIS A 35 10.18 -3.21 0.91
C HIS A 35 10.68 -1.89 0.29
N PRO A 36 10.16 -1.46 -0.87
CA PRO A 36 10.60 -0.21 -1.54
C PRO A 36 10.35 1.06 -0.72
N ASN A 37 9.33 1.07 0.16
CA ASN A 37 9.08 2.18 1.08
C ASN A 37 10.22 2.45 2.08
N ALA A 38 11.22 1.56 2.20
CA ALA A 38 12.41 1.82 3.01
C ALA A 38 13.12 3.13 2.61
N PHE A 39 13.06 3.53 1.34
CA PHE A 39 13.56 4.83 0.89
C PHE A 39 12.84 5.99 1.59
N ILE A 40 11.50 5.95 1.64
CA ILE A 40 10.68 6.99 2.31
C ILE A 40 11.05 7.10 3.79
N ILE A 41 11.26 5.97 4.47
CA ILE A 41 11.65 5.93 5.89
C ILE A 41 13.08 6.45 6.10
N SER A 42 13.98 6.24 5.13
CA SER A 42 15.36 6.71 5.19
C SER A 42 15.48 8.22 4.98
N MET A 43 14.57 8.82 4.21
CA MET A 43 14.59 10.25 3.88
C MET A 43 14.61 11.18 5.11
N PRO A 44 13.79 10.98 6.16
CA PRO A 44 13.90 11.74 7.41
C PRO A 44 15.31 11.78 7.99
N LEU A 45 16.00 10.64 8.03
CA LEU A 45 17.33 10.55 8.61
C LEU A 45 18.37 11.22 7.72
N ILE A 46 18.28 11.03 6.40
CA ILE A 46 19.11 11.76 5.43
C ILE A 46 18.96 13.28 5.65
N LEU A 47 17.73 13.79 5.69
CA LEU A 47 17.49 15.22 5.83
C LEU A 47 17.94 15.78 7.19
N ILE A 48 17.76 15.02 8.27
CA ILE A 48 18.25 15.41 9.61
C ILE A 48 19.78 15.41 9.67
N TYR A 49 20.45 14.42 9.07
CA TYR A 49 21.91 14.38 8.98
C TYR A 49 22.45 15.55 8.15
N SER A 50 21.84 15.85 7.00
CA SER A 50 22.19 17.00 6.16
C SER A 50 21.99 18.33 6.90
N TRP A 51 20.86 18.50 7.58
CA TRP A 51 20.59 19.68 8.39
C TRP A 51 21.64 19.86 9.50
N ASN A 52 21.97 18.77 10.20
CA ASN A 52 22.94 18.81 11.28
C ASN A 52 24.39 19.02 10.81
N LEU A 53 24.73 18.62 9.58
CA LEU A 53 26.01 18.89 8.95
C LEU A 53 26.12 20.36 8.54
N ILE A 54 25.11 20.89 7.83
CA ILE A 54 25.15 22.22 7.21
C ILE A 54 24.92 23.33 8.24
N PHE A 55 23.89 23.22 9.08
CA PHE A 55 23.42 24.35 9.90
C PHE A 55 23.83 24.26 11.38
N ASN A 56 23.96 23.05 11.93
CA ASN A 56 24.23 22.86 13.36
C ASN A 56 25.65 22.34 13.68
N GLN A 57 26.41 21.92 12.66
CA GLN A 57 27.73 21.29 12.76
C GLN A 57 27.84 20.18 13.83
N LYS A 58 26.72 19.50 14.13
CA LYS A 58 26.66 18.41 15.11
C LYS A 58 27.11 17.08 14.50
N THR A 59 26.80 16.90 13.24
CA THR A 59 27.25 15.76 12.45
C THR A 59 28.54 16.16 11.76
N LYS A 60 29.64 15.44 12.04
CA LYS A 60 30.88 15.63 11.29
C LYS A 60 30.73 14.97 9.92
N LEU A 61 31.47 15.46 8.92
CA LEU A 61 31.47 14.90 7.57
C LEU A 61 31.73 13.38 7.58
N LYS A 62 32.68 12.92 8.41
CA LYS A 62 32.95 11.48 8.58
C LYS A 62 31.72 10.66 8.99
N ASN A 63 30.89 11.17 9.89
CA ASN A 63 29.68 10.50 10.38
C ASN A 63 28.62 10.49 9.29
N TYR A 64 28.47 11.61 8.56
CA TYR A 64 27.58 11.71 7.40
C TYR A 64 27.97 10.71 6.30
N LEU A 65 29.24 10.66 5.93
CA LEU A 65 29.77 9.72 4.93
C LEU A 65 29.68 8.27 5.40
N SER A 66 29.87 8.00 6.70
CA SER A 66 29.73 6.64 7.23
C SER A 66 28.28 6.16 7.14
N PHE A 67 27.32 6.99 7.56
CA PHE A 67 25.88 6.68 7.45
C PHE A 67 25.46 6.55 5.97
N GLY A 68 25.67 7.61 5.19
CA GLY A 68 25.23 7.68 3.80
C GLY A 68 25.94 6.69 2.90
N GLY A 69 27.24 6.48 3.10
CA GLY A 69 28.03 5.49 2.38
C GLY A 69 27.58 4.07 2.68
N THR A 70 27.33 3.73 3.94
CA THR A 70 26.81 2.40 4.30
C THR A 70 25.42 2.15 3.69
N LEU A 71 24.53 3.14 3.76
CA LEU A 71 23.20 3.06 3.15
C LEU A 71 23.29 2.87 1.63
N ALA A 72 24.15 3.65 0.96
CA ALA A 72 24.36 3.57 -0.49
C ALA A 72 24.98 2.24 -0.91
N LEU A 73 26.00 1.75 -0.20
CA LEU A 73 26.62 0.44 -0.47
C LEU A 73 25.61 -0.70 -0.33
N THR A 74 24.77 -0.65 0.70
CA THR A 74 23.72 -1.67 0.89
C THR A 74 22.66 -1.61 -0.20
N ALA A 75 22.27 -0.40 -0.63
CA ALA A 75 21.36 -0.23 -1.77
C ALA A 75 21.97 -0.76 -3.08
N LEU A 76 23.26 -0.47 -3.33
CA LEU A 76 23.99 -0.97 -4.49
C LEU A 76 24.12 -2.49 -4.49
N LEU A 77 24.26 -3.12 -3.32
CA LEU A 77 24.24 -4.57 -3.21
C LEU A 77 22.90 -5.15 -3.70
N PHE A 78 21.76 -4.55 -3.33
CA PHE A 78 20.46 -4.99 -3.84
C PHE A 78 20.30 -4.76 -5.34
N VAL A 79 20.80 -3.64 -5.87
CA VAL A 79 20.82 -3.40 -7.32
C VAL A 79 21.67 -4.46 -8.03
N TYR A 80 22.84 -4.79 -7.48
CA TYR A 80 23.71 -5.84 -8.00
C TYR A 80 23.01 -7.21 -7.98
N LEU A 81 22.34 -7.56 -6.88
CA LEU A 81 21.55 -8.78 -6.79
C LEU A 81 20.43 -8.81 -7.84
N SER A 82 19.75 -7.70 -8.08
CA SER A 82 18.73 -7.63 -9.14
C SER A 82 19.29 -7.94 -10.52
N PHE A 83 20.52 -7.51 -10.83
CA PHE A 83 21.19 -7.89 -12.09
C PHE A 83 21.52 -9.39 -12.19
N GLN A 84 21.72 -10.08 -11.07
CA GLN A 84 21.92 -11.54 -11.08
C GLN A 84 20.64 -12.29 -11.44
N PHE A 85 19.46 -11.74 -11.11
CA PHE A 85 18.16 -12.33 -11.44
C PHE A 85 17.65 -11.89 -12.81
N ASP A 86 17.97 -10.68 -13.24
CA ASP A 86 17.55 -10.11 -14.52
C ASP A 86 18.68 -9.28 -15.15
N PRO A 87 19.38 -9.79 -16.18
CA PRO A 87 20.42 -9.03 -16.89
C PRO A 87 19.91 -7.72 -17.50
N ASN A 88 18.61 -7.64 -17.81
CA ASN A 88 17.95 -6.46 -18.36
C ASN A 88 17.20 -5.65 -17.28
N PHE A 89 17.56 -5.83 -16.01
CA PHE A 89 16.87 -5.27 -14.83
C PHE A 89 16.51 -3.80 -15.00
N ILE A 90 17.45 -2.94 -15.42
CA ILE A 90 17.19 -1.50 -15.54
C ILE A 90 16.07 -1.22 -16.54
N ASN A 91 16.06 -1.88 -17.69
CA ASN A 91 15.04 -1.66 -18.71
C ASN A 91 13.66 -2.18 -18.23
N ASN A 92 13.63 -3.42 -17.71
CA ASN A 92 12.40 -4.04 -17.23
C ASN A 92 11.80 -3.28 -16.03
N TYR A 93 12.63 -2.92 -15.06
CA TYR A 93 12.23 -2.16 -13.88
C TYR A 93 11.80 -0.73 -14.23
N SER A 94 12.50 -0.07 -15.16
CA SER A 94 12.13 1.29 -15.61
C SER A 94 10.84 1.28 -16.41
N SER A 95 10.62 0.30 -17.29
CA SER A 95 9.37 0.13 -18.05
C SER A 95 8.18 -0.09 -17.10
N TYR A 96 8.35 -0.93 -16.08
CA TYR A 96 7.34 -1.10 -15.04
C TYR A 96 7.11 0.19 -14.24
N GLY A 97 8.19 0.88 -13.84
CA GLY A 97 8.14 2.14 -13.12
C GLY A 97 7.45 3.27 -13.91
N ALA A 98 7.67 3.32 -15.23
CA ALA A 98 7.03 4.28 -16.13
C ALA A 98 5.50 4.15 -16.10
N ARG A 99 4.98 2.91 -16.13
CA ARG A 99 3.53 2.63 -16.01
C ARG A 99 2.93 3.11 -14.68
N LEU A 100 3.77 3.32 -13.66
CA LEU A 100 3.37 3.76 -12.32
C LEU A 100 3.64 5.25 -12.06
N GLY A 101 4.15 6.00 -13.04
CA GLY A 101 4.50 7.42 -12.91
C GLY A 101 5.84 7.70 -12.21
N VAL A 102 6.69 6.69 -12.04
CA VAL A 102 8.01 6.86 -11.39
C VAL A 102 8.95 7.71 -12.24
N LEU A 103 8.82 7.64 -13.57
CA LEU A 103 9.62 8.42 -14.52
C LEU A 103 8.95 9.74 -14.94
N ASP A 104 7.81 10.08 -14.35
CA ASP A 104 7.11 11.33 -14.65
C ASP A 104 7.96 12.56 -14.31
N SER A 105 7.68 13.67 -15.00
CA SER A 105 8.33 14.95 -14.70
C SER A 105 8.00 15.42 -13.27
N PHE A 106 8.88 16.24 -12.70
CA PHE A 106 8.70 16.76 -11.34
C PHE A 106 7.36 17.49 -11.14
N LEU A 107 6.91 18.25 -12.16
CA LEU A 107 5.63 18.97 -12.11
C LEU A 107 4.44 18.00 -12.05
N ILE A 108 4.47 16.93 -12.85
CA ILE A 108 3.44 15.88 -12.83
C ILE A 108 3.44 15.17 -11.46
N LYS A 109 4.61 14.84 -10.91
CA LYS A 109 4.72 14.28 -9.56
C LYS A 109 4.15 15.24 -8.50
N LEU A 110 4.38 16.54 -8.62
CA LEU A 110 3.80 17.51 -7.68
C LEU A 110 2.27 17.55 -7.76
N GLU A 111 1.70 17.49 -8.97
CA GLU A 111 0.26 17.39 -9.18
C GLU A 111 -0.31 16.07 -8.63
N ASN A 112 0.38 14.95 -8.87
CA ASN A 112 0.01 13.65 -8.36
C ASN A 112 0.09 13.58 -6.83
N LEU A 113 1.03 14.29 -6.19
CA LEU A 113 1.10 14.43 -4.73
C LEU A 113 -0.14 15.17 -4.19
N LYS A 114 -0.60 16.23 -4.86
CA LYS A 114 -1.88 16.87 -4.52
C LYS A 114 -3.05 15.91 -4.68
N SER A 115 -3.11 15.19 -5.81
CA SER A 115 -4.14 14.18 -6.09
C SER A 115 -4.16 13.08 -5.03
N PHE A 116 -2.99 12.62 -4.57
CA PHE A 116 -2.83 11.64 -3.51
C PHE A 116 -3.52 12.08 -2.20
N TYR A 117 -3.26 13.29 -1.71
CA TYR A 117 -3.90 13.80 -0.50
C TYR A 117 -5.40 14.01 -0.68
N LEU A 118 -5.85 14.49 -1.83
CA LEU A 118 -7.29 14.62 -2.13
C LEU A 118 -7.98 13.25 -2.13
N LYS A 119 -7.37 12.24 -2.76
CA LYS A 119 -7.89 10.87 -2.75
C LYS A 119 -7.99 10.33 -1.33
N LEU A 120 -6.97 10.52 -0.50
CA LEU A 120 -7.02 10.12 0.92
C LEU A 120 -8.13 10.85 1.69
N PHE A 121 -8.25 12.17 1.49
CA PHE A 121 -9.24 13.01 2.16
C PHE A 121 -10.68 12.60 1.81
N TYR A 122 -10.93 12.21 0.56
CA TYR A 122 -12.24 11.77 0.06
C TYR A 122 -12.40 10.23 0.05
N ARG A 123 -11.48 9.48 0.65
CA ARG A 123 -11.49 8.01 0.67
C ARG A 123 -11.67 7.41 -0.74
N VAL A 124 -10.90 7.92 -1.70
CA VAL A 124 -10.80 7.40 -3.07
C VAL A 124 -9.64 6.41 -3.14
N SER A 125 -9.97 5.14 -3.24
CA SER A 125 -9.01 4.06 -3.49
C SER A 125 -9.57 3.04 -4.46
N GLY A 126 -8.66 2.23 -5.03
CA GLY A 126 -9.02 1.01 -5.74
C GLY A 126 -9.40 -0.08 -4.75
N THR A 127 -8.41 -0.88 -4.35
CA THR A 127 -8.60 -2.09 -3.54
C THR A 127 -8.26 -1.93 -2.05
N TYR A 128 -7.61 -0.84 -1.66
CA TYR A 128 -7.23 -0.62 -0.27
C TYR A 128 -8.31 0.14 0.49
N TYR A 129 -8.75 -0.40 1.62
CA TYR A 129 -9.60 0.31 2.53
C TYR A 129 -8.90 1.58 3.06
N ILE A 130 -9.58 2.73 2.97
CA ILE A 130 -9.11 3.99 3.57
C ILE A 130 -10.04 4.32 4.74
N PRO A 131 -9.55 4.33 5.99
CA PRO A 131 -10.36 4.75 7.13
C PRO A 131 -10.72 6.25 7.01
N PRO A 132 -11.76 6.72 7.71
CA PRO A 132 -12.12 8.14 7.76
C PRO A 132 -11.03 8.98 8.45
N ILE A 133 -9.98 9.34 7.70
CA ILE A 133 -8.81 10.07 8.19
C ILE A 133 -8.88 11.58 7.95
N LYS A 134 -10.04 12.10 7.52
CA LYS A 134 -10.23 13.52 7.19
C LYS A 134 -9.88 14.44 8.37
N PHE A 135 -10.32 14.09 9.57
CA PHE A 135 -9.98 14.83 10.79
C PHE A 135 -8.46 14.85 11.02
N GLN A 136 -7.80 13.70 10.90
CA GLN A 136 -6.36 13.56 11.11
C GLN A 136 -5.57 14.40 10.11
N LEU A 137 -5.97 14.44 8.83
CA LEU A 137 -5.30 15.26 7.82
C LEU A 137 -5.43 16.77 8.13
N ILE A 138 -6.61 17.23 8.55
CA ILE A 138 -6.83 18.63 8.96
C ILE A 138 -6.02 18.94 10.21
N PHE A 139 -6.07 18.06 11.21
CA PHE A 139 -5.34 18.18 12.47
C PHE A 139 -3.83 18.23 12.24
N PHE A 140 -3.27 17.32 11.44
CA PHE A 140 -1.84 17.30 11.11
C PHE A 140 -1.39 18.55 10.36
N THR A 141 -2.23 19.06 9.45
CA THR A 141 -1.98 20.34 8.77
C THR A 141 -1.93 21.49 9.77
N ALA A 142 -2.91 21.59 10.68
CA ALA A 142 -2.94 22.63 11.71
C ALA A 142 -1.73 22.55 12.65
N VAL A 143 -1.41 21.35 13.15
CA VAL A 143 -0.25 21.08 14.01
C VAL A 143 1.05 21.48 13.30
N SER A 144 1.20 21.13 12.03
CA SER A 144 2.39 21.47 11.25
C SER A 144 2.51 22.98 11.03
N THR A 145 1.42 23.66 10.67
CA THR A 145 1.40 25.12 10.47
C THR A 145 1.73 25.87 11.75
N ILE A 146 1.10 25.52 12.88
CA ILE A 146 1.39 26.14 14.19
C ILE A 146 2.85 25.90 14.58
N SER A 147 3.39 24.70 14.30
CA SER A 147 4.77 24.35 14.55
C SER A 147 5.78 25.14 13.68
N ILE A 148 5.44 25.40 12.42
CA ILE A 148 6.23 26.26 11.53
C ILE A 148 6.21 27.70 12.04
N ILE A 149 5.03 28.26 12.33
CA ILE A 149 4.87 29.62 12.88
C ILE A 149 5.68 29.76 14.16
N LYS A 150 5.57 28.80 15.09
CA LYS A 150 6.37 28.77 16.32
C LYS A 150 7.88 28.74 16.05
N SER A 151 8.33 28.05 15.01
CA SER A 151 9.75 27.99 14.64
C SER A 151 10.25 29.31 14.03
N ILE A 152 9.41 30.01 13.27
CA ILE A 152 9.76 31.29 12.61
C ILE A 152 9.75 32.45 13.62
N PHE A 153 8.65 32.62 14.36
CA PHE A 153 8.40 33.82 15.17
C PHE A 153 9.00 33.76 16.57
N SER A 154 9.26 32.57 17.09
CA SER A 154 9.77 32.46 18.44
C SER A 154 11.30 32.65 18.43
N ARG A 155 11.82 33.47 19.36
CA ARG A 155 13.27 33.53 19.69
C ARG A 155 13.82 32.18 20.18
N PHE A 156 13.00 31.12 20.26
CA PHE A 156 13.38 29.76 20.61
C PHE A 156 14.00 29.02 19.43
N LYS A 157 15.07 29.59 18.84
CA LYS A 157 16.03 28.92 17.92
C LYS A 157 16.65 27.61 18.50
N LYS A 158 16.18 27.13 19.66
CA LYS A 158 16.67 25.98 20.41
C LYS A 158 15.72 24.77 20.44
N ASP A 159 14.46 24.86 19.99
CA ASP A 159 13.55 23.69 19.99
C ASP A 159 13.88 22.73 18.83
N ARG A 160 15.02 22.05 18.95
CA ARG A 160 15.56 21.15 17.93
C ARG A 160 14.63 19.99 17.62
N ILE A 161 13.87 19.51 18.61
CA ILE A 161 12.90 18.44 18.42
C ILE A 161 11.82 18.89 17.44
N ASN A 162 11.35 20.13 17.58
CA ASN A 162 10.38 20.71 16.67
C ASN A 162 10.88 20.72 15.23
N ILE A 163 12.12 21.18 15.03
CA ILE A 163 12.78 21.21 13.72
C ILE A 163 12.93 19.79 13.16
N TYR A 164 13.40 18.82 13.94
CA TYR A 164 13.58 17.45 13.47
C TYR A 164 12.26 16.78 13.07
N LEU A 165 11.17 17.06 13.78
CA LEU A 165 9.84 16.56 13.43
C LEU A 165 9.28 17.23 12.17
N LEU A 166 9.49 18.54 12.00
CA LEU A 166 9.14 19.24 10.75
C LEU A 166 9.97 18.73 9.56
N LEU A 167 11.28 18.52 9.75
CA LEU A 167 12.15 17.92 8.73
C LEU A 167 11.71 16.49 8.41
N THR A 168 11.25 15.71 9.40
CA THR A 168 10.70 14.37 9.17
C THR A 168 9.47 14.44 8.26
N LEU A 169 8.50 15.31 8.57
CA LEU A 169 7.29 15.48 7.75
C LEU A 169 7.62 15.96 6.33
N LEU A 170 8.57 16.90 6.21
CA LEU A 170 9.05 17.37 4.91
C LEU A 170 9.72 16.22 4.13
N ALA A 171 10.60 15.46 4.78
CA ALA A 171 11.35 14.39 4.15
C ALA A 171 10.47 13.22 3.69
N LEU A 172 9.42 12.88 4.45
CA LEU A 172 8.43 11.88 4.02
C LEU A 172 7.71 12.31 2.74
N ASN A 173 7.29 13.59 2.68
CA ASN A 173 6.65 14.14 1.49
C ASN A 173 7.61 14.23 0.30
N LEU A 174 8.87 14.60 0.55
CA LEU A 174 9.93 14.55 -0.47
C LEU A 174 10.17 13.11 -0.94
N GLY A 175 10.11 12.12 -0.05
CA GLY A 175 10.20 10.71 -0.40
C GLY A 175 9.10 10.28 -1.36
N TYR A 176 7.84 10.65 -1.07
CA TYR A 176 6.72 10.39 -1.99
C TYR A 176 6.92 11.09 -3.34
N LEU A 177 7.36 12.35 -3.30
CA LEU A 177 7.57 13.16 -4.49
C LEU A 177 8.72 12.63 -5.37
N ILE A 178 9.82 12.15 -4.77
CA ILE A 178 10.97 11.60 -5.50
C ILE A 178 10.58 10.29 -6.18
N ILE A 179 9.96 9.37 -5.42
CA ILE A 179 9.53 8.06 -5.96
C ILE A 179 8.47 8.27 -7.04
N GLY A 180 7.52 9.19 -6.86
CA GLY A 180 6.42 9.41 -7.80
C GLY A 180 5.33 8.33 -7.78
N ARG A 181 5.43 7.33 -6.88
CA ARG A 181 4.43 6.28 -6.68
C ARG A 181 3.61 6.54 -5.42
N TYR A 182 2.34 6.90 -5.61
CA TYR A 182 1.45 7.35 -4.54
C TYR A 182 0.55 6.22 -4.00
N ASN A 183 1.13 5.26 -3.28
CA ASN A 183 0.37 4.21 -2.62
C ASN A 183 -0.41 4.77 -1.41
N GLN A 184 -1.73 4.62 -1.37
CA GLN A 184 -2.57 5.15 -0.30
C GLN A 184 -2.16 4.67 1.10
N THR A 185 -1.63 3.45 1.23
CA THR A 185 -1.18 2.89 2.52
C THR A 185 0.06 3.60 3.08
N SER A 186 0.87 4.26 2.22
CA SER A 186 2.10 4.91 2.67
C SER A 186 1.85 6.08 3.61
N ILE A 187 0.64 6.67 3.60
CA ILE A 187 0.25 7.77 4.48
C ILE A 187 0.52 7.48 5.96
N ILE A 188 0.53 6.21 6.36
CA ILE A 188 0.80 5.77 7.73
C ILE A 188 2.13 6.32 8.28
N PHE A 189 3.13 6.57 7.43
CA PHE A 189 4.42 7.11 7.87
C PHE A 189 4.34 8.55 8.41
N ILE A 190 3.34 9.32 7.99
CA ILE A 190 3.14 10.70 8.48
C ILE A 190 2.57 10.72 9.90
N PHE A 191 1.74 9.73 10.25
CA PHE A 191 0.97 9.73 11.49
C PHE A 191 1.84 9.84 12.75
N PRO A 192 2.88 8.99 12.96
CA PRO A 192 3.72 9.08 14.14
C PRO A 192 4.39 10.44 14.28
N ALA A 193 4.98 10.97 13.19
CA ALA A 193 5.68 12.25 13.21
C ALA A 193 4.74 13.42 13.54
N ALA A 194 3.52 13.41 12.99
CA ALA A 194 2.54 14.46 13.23
C ALA A 194 2.00 14.44 14.68
N TYR A 195 1.73 13.25 15.24
CA TYR A 195 1.34 13.15 16.66
C TYR A 195 2.48 13.54 17.60
N LEU A 196 3.72 13.14 17.32
CA LEU A 196 4.88 13.58 18.10
C LEU A 196 5.05 15.11 18.02
N LEU A 197 4.78 15.71 16.86
CA LEU A 197 4.81 17.16 16.69
C LEU A 197 3.76 17.84 17.55
N PHE A 198 2.54 17.30 17.61
CA PHE A 198 1.49 17.79 18.51
C PHE A 198 1.92 17.72 19.98
N ILE A 199 2.43 16.58 20.45
CA ILE A 199 2.91 16.43 21.83
C ILE A 199 4.04 17.44 22.12
N ASN A 200 4.96 17.65 21.17
CA ASN A 200 6.02 18.63 21.30
C ASN A 200 5.51 20.08 21.37
N LEU A 201 4.40 20.41 20.71
CA LEU A 201 3.77 21.73 20.79
C LEU A 201 3.19 21.99 22.19
N ILE A 202 2.50 21.00 22.76
CA ILE A 202 1.79 21.17 24.04
C ILE A 202 2.65 20.89 25.27
N LYS A 203 3.94 20.52 25.09
CA LYS A 203 4.83 20.10 26.18
C LYS A 203 4.99 21.12 27.31
N ASN A 204 4.93 22.41 26.97
CA ASN A 204 5.12 23.52 27.91
C ASN A 204 3.79 24.09 28.47
N LEU A 205 2.64 23.52 28.08
CA LEU A 205 1.35 23.95 28.62
C LEU A 205 1.14 23.43 30.05
N ASN A 206 0.22 24.06 30.79
CA ASN A 206 -0.19 23.59 32.11
C ASN A 206 -0.54 22.08 32.06
N PRO A 207 -0.05 21.25 33.00
CA PRO A 207 -0.33 19.81 33.03
C PRO A 207 -1.82 19.43 32.91
N LYS A 208 -2.73 20.20 33.53
CA LYS A 208 -4.18 19.95 33.43
C LYS A 208 -4.66 20.13 31.99
N PHE A 209 -4.32 21.26 31.37
CA PHE A 209 -4.72 21.57 30.00
C PHE A 209 -4.10 20.60 28.99
N LYS A 210 -2.82 20.27 29.14
CA LYS A 210 -2.12 19.26 28.33
C LYS A 210 -2.83 17.90 28.39
N ARG A 211 -3.19 17.43 29.59
CA ARG A 211 -3.94 16.18 29.78
C ARG A 211 -5.31 16.25 29.10
N SER A 212 -6.05 17.34 29.27
CA SER A 212 -7.34 17.53 28.61
C SER A 212 -7.23 17.44 27.08
N LEU A 213 -6.25 18.11 26.47
CA LEU A 213 -6.05 18.05 25.01
C LEU A 213 -5.73 16.63 24.51
N VAL A 214 -4.89 15.89 25.24
CA VAL A 214 -4.56 14.50 24.90
C VAL A 214 -5.80 13.60 25.04
N LEU A 215 -6.57 13.74 26.12
CA LEU A 215 -7.80 12.97 26.33
C LEU A 215 -8.86 13.25 25.27
N ILE A 216 -9.04 14.52 24.89
CA ILE A 216 -9.96 14.90 23.81
C ILE A 216 -9.54 14.24 22.49
N LEU A 217 -8.25 14.32 22.14
CA LEU A 217 -7.73 13.68 20.93
C LEU A 217 -7.95 12.16 20.97
N MET A 218 -7.62 11.51 22.08
CA MET A 218 -7.85 10.08 22.26
C MET A 218 -9.32 9.71 22.10
N MET A 219 -10.23 10.48 22.71
CA MET A 219 -11.67 10.24 22.61
C MET A 219 -12.16 10.36 21.17
N ILE A 220 -11.72 11.40 20.43
CA ILE A 220 -12.06 11.57 19.01
C ILE A 220 -11.57 10.37 18.20
N LEU A 221 -10.34 9.90 18.43
CA LEU A 221 -9.78 8.74 17.72
C LEU A 221 -10.55 7.45 18.05
N LEU A 222 -10.87 7.21 19.33
CA LEU A 222 -11.64 6.05 19.76
C LEU A 222 -13.05 6.04 19.15
N LEU A 223 -13.74 7.19 19.17
CA LEU A 223 -15.06 7.32 18.54
C LEU A 223 -14.99 7.09 17.03
N ASN A 224 -13.98 7.65 16.35
CA ASN A 224 -13.80 7.47 14.92
C ASN A 224 -13.52 6.01 14.55
N SER A 225 -12.65 5.34 15.30
CA SER A 225 -12.37 3.91 15.14
C SER A 225 -13.60 3.05 15.45
N GLY A 226 -14.30 3.31 16.55
CA GLY A 226 -15.50 2.57 16.95
C GLY A 226 -16.61 2.67 15.91
N PHE A 227 -16.88 3.89 15.42
CA PHE A 227 -17.86 4.11 14.36
C PHE A 227 -17.48 3.41 13.06
N THR A 228 -16.19 3.44 12.72
CA THR A 228 -15.66 2.74 11.54
C THR A 228 -15.89 1.23 11.65
N ILE A 229 -15.52 0.62 12.78
CA ILE A 229 -15.70 -0.82 13.01
C ILE A 229 -17.17 -1.19 12.91
N ILE A 230 -18.07 -0.43 13.54
CA ILE A 230 -19.52 -0.73 13.55
C ILE A 230 -20.14 -0.61 12.15
N LYS A 231 -19.73 0.37 11.35
CA LYS A 231 -20.33 0.62 10.03
C LYS A 231 -19.72 -0.17 8.90
N ASP A 232 -18.41 -0.36 8.93
CA ASP A 232 -17.65 -0.94 7.83
C ASP A 232 -17.31 -2.43 8.09
N SER A 233 -17.75 -3.02 9.22
CA SER A 233 -17.75 -4.47 9.42
C SER A 233 -18.83 -5.11 8.54
N HIS A 234 -18.47 -5.44 7.31
CA HIS A 234 -19.33 -6.22 6.42
C HIS A 234 -19.04 -7.72 6.58
N TYR A 235 -19.95 -8.55 6.08
CA TYR A 235 -20.06 -10.03 6.18
C TYR A 235 -18.80 -10.82 6.54
N ASN A 236 -19.00 -11.95 7.22
CA ASN A 236 -17.92 -12.86 7.59
C ASN A 236 -17.25 -13.44 6.33
N TYR A 237 -15.93 -13.29 6.24
CA TYR A 237 -15.12 -13.88 5.17
C TYR A 237 -15.26 -15.40 5.11
N GLN A 238 -15.43 -16.05 6.26
CA GLN A 238 -15.59 -17.50 6.32
C GLN A 238 -16.87 -17.96 5.63
N ASP A 239 -17.97 -17.21 5.76
CA ASP A 239 -19.22 -17.54 5.08
C ASP A 239 -19.04 -17.46 3.55
N TYR A 240 -18.30 -16.46 3.06
CA TYR A 240 -17.95 -16.35 1.64
C TYR A 240 -17.16 -17.55 1.14
N LEU A 241 -16.14 -17.98 1.89
CA LEU A 241 -15.33 -19.15 1.52
C LEU A 241 -16.13 -20.46 1.66
N GLN A 242 -17.01 -20.58 2.64
CA GLN A 242 -17.87 -21.74 2.81
C GLN A 242 -18.81 -21.91 1.61
N GLN A 243 -19.37 -20.82 1.09
CA GLN A 243 -20.19 -20.88 -0.12
C GLN A 243 -19.43 -21.45 -1.32
N ILE A 244 -18.13 -21.15 -1.45
CA ILE A 244 -17.27 -21.74 -2.48
C ILE A 244 -16.97 -23.21 -2.17
N ALA A 245 -16.66 -23.51 -0.91
CA ALA A 245 -16.25 -24.84 -0.45
C ALA A 245 -17.32 -25.92 -0.62
N GLU A 246 -18.59 -25.53 -0.63
CA GLU A 246 -19.72 -26.45 -0.85
C GLU A 246 -19.69 -27.13 -2.22
N VAL A 247 -19.02 -26.54 -3.23
CA VAL A 247 -19.08 -27.04 -4.62
C VAL A 247 -17.74 -27.09 -5.34
N VAL A 248 -16.68 -26.48 -4.80
CA VAL A 248 -15.34 -26.47 -5.41
C VAL A 248 -14.30 -27.08 -4.45
N PRO A 249 -13.61 -28.18 -4.83
CA PRO A 249 -12.50 -28.73 -4.06
C PRO A 249 -11.33 -27.74 -3.91
N ARG A 250 -10.51 -27.88 -2.86
CA ARG A 250 -9.38 -26.96 -2.58
C ARG A 250 -8.19 -27.15 -3.54
N ASP A 251 -8.03 -28.36 -4.06
CA ASP A 251 -6.99 -28.80 -4.97
C ASP A 251 -7.36 -28.63 -6.45
N ALA A 252 -8.63 -28.32 -6.75
CA ALA A 252 -9.11 -28.10 -8.11
C ALA A 252 -8.43 -26.87 -8.74
N ARG A 253 -8.20 -26.91 -10.05
CA ARG A 253 -7.64 -25.75 -10.77
C ARG A 253 -8.74 -24.74 -11.07
N VAL A 254 -8.64 -23.53 -10.50
CA VAL A 254 -9.73 -22.54 -10.52
C VAL A 254 -9.27 -21.20 -11.10
N LEU A 255 -10.08 -20.62 -11.99
CA LEU A 255 -9.97 -19.21 -12.36
C LEU A 255 -10.86 -18.37 -11.45
N ALA A 256 -10.27 -17.49 -10.64
CA ALA A 256 -11.00 -16.59 -9.76
C ALA A 256 -10.20 -15.32 -9.46
N ASN A 257 -10.73 -14.46 -8.59
CA ASN A 257 -9.96 -13.34 -8.04
C ASN A 257 -9.26 -13.73 -6.72
N LEU A 258 -8.27 -12.93 -6.32
CA LEU A 258 -7.53 -13.12 -5.05
C LEU A 258 -8.39 -13.13 -3.77
N ASN A 259 -9.68 -12.76 -3.78
CA ASN A 259 -10.49 -12.88 -2.57
C ASN A 259 -10.76 -14.35 -2.20
N THR A 260 -10.49 -15.29 -3.11
CA THR A 260 -10.66 -16.73 -2.90
C THR A 260 -9.38 -17.44 -2.46
N ASP A 261 -8.24 -16.74 -2.45
CA ASP A 261 -6.89 -17.32 -2.28
C ASP A 261 -6.71 -18.10 -0.97
N TYR A 262 -7.30 -17.64 0.13
CA TYR A 262 -7.17 -18.32 1.44
C TYR A 262 -7.92 -19.66 1.53
N TYR A 263 -8.74 -20.01 0.54
CA TYR A 263 -9.43 -21.31 0.51
C TYR A 263 -8.65 -22.38 -0.25
N PHE A 264 -7.99 -22.01 -1.35
CA PHE A 264 -7.38 -22.94 -2.29
C PHE A 264 -5.97 -23.33 -1.89
N GLU A 265 -5.54 -24.52 -2.30
CA GLU A 265 -4.16 -24.97 -2.10
C GLU A 265 -3.17 -24.20 -2.99
N ASN A 266 -1.90 -24.20 -2.60
CA ASN A 266 -0.85 -23.52 -3.35
C ASN A 266 -0.79 -24.06 -4.78
N GLY A 267 -0.93 -23.16 -5.75
CA GLY A 267 -0.91 -23.52 -7.16
C GLY A 267 -2.28 -23.95 -7.73
N SER A 268 -3.35 -23.97 -6.95
CA SER A 268 -4.71 -24.26 -7.46
C SER A 268 -5.36 -23.02 -8.09
N LEU A 269 -5.19 -21.85 -7.47
CA LEU A 269 -5.77 -20.59 -7.94
C LEU A 269 -5.00 -19.98 -9.11
N VAL A 270 -5.74 -19.65 -10.18
CA VAL A 270 -5.31 -18.84 -11.31
C VAL A 270 -6.06 -17.50 -11.26
N ASP A 271 -5.34 -16.38 -11.18
CA ASP A 271 -5.98 -15.06 -11.00
C ASP A 271 -6.41 -14.41 -12.33
N TYR A 272 -7.57 -13.75 -12.33
CA TYR A 272 -8.09 -12.98 -13.47
C TYR A 272 -7.10 -11.96 -14.07
N ARG A 273 -6.15 -11.44 -13.30
CA ARG A 273 -5.08 -10.54 -13.81
C ARG A 273 -4.26 -11.16 -14.92
N ASN A 274 -4.12 -12.48 -14.95
CA ASN A 274 -3.35 -13.18 -15.96
C ASN A 274 -4.01 -13.06 -17.35
N LEU A 275 -5.32 -12.80 -17.41
CA LEU A 275 -6.03 -12.63 -18.68
C LEU A 275 -5.65 -11.34 -19.41
N ALA A 276 -5.01 -10.39 -18.74
CA ALA A 276 -4.48 -9.18 -19.39
C ALA A 276 -3.41 -9.50 -20.45
N TYR A 277 -2.80 -10.69 -20.39
CA TYR A 277 -1.69 -11.11 -21.25
C TYR A 277 -2.12 -12.04 -22.39
N LEU A 278 -3.42 -12.33 -22.56
CA LEU A 278 -3.89 -13.25 -23.60
C LEU A 278 -3.44 -12.83 -25.00
N GLN A 279 -3.66 -11.55 -25.34
CA GLN A 279 -3.29 -11.00 -26.65
C GLN A 279 -1.78 -11.00 -26.86
N GLU A 280 -0.98 -10.67 -25.85
CA GLU A 280 0.49 -10.71 -25.92
C GLU A 280 1.03 -12.12 -26.15
N ASN A 281 0.27 -13.15 -25.76
CA ASN A 281 0.63 -14.55 -25.89
C ASN A 281 -0.11 -15.27 -27.04
N ASN A 282 -0.87 -14.54 -27.87
CA ASN A 282 -1.70 -15.12 -28.93
C ASN A 282 -2.61 -16.26 -28.45
N LEU A 283 -3.22 -16.11 -27.28
CA LEU A 283 -4.17 -17.07 -26.71
C LEU A 283 -5.58 -16.52 -26.76
N SER A 284 -6.53 -17.37 -27.16
CA SER A 284 -7.94 -17.15 -26.88
C SER A 284 -8.25 -17.42 -25.39
N PHE A 285 -9.40 -16.97 -24.90
CA PHE A 285 -9.87 -17.32 -23.55
C PHE A 285 -10.01 -18.84 -23.40
N ALA A 286 -10.60 -19.53 -24.39
CA ALA A 286 -10.74 -20.97 -24.37
C ALA A 286 -9.38 -21.70 -24.34
N ASP A 287 -8.41 -21.26 -25.14
CA ASP A 287 -7.04 -21.81 -25.11
C ASP A 287 -6.41 -21.66 -23.74
N TYR A 288 -6.65 -20.53 -23.07
CA TYR A 288 -6.13 -20.28 -21.73
C TYR A 288 -6.74 -21.21 -20.69
N ILE A 289 -8.06 -21.44 -20.72
CA ILE A 289 -8.75 -22.39 -19.83
C ILE A 289 -8.15 -23.79 -20.01
N ASN A 290 -8.06 -24.26 -21.26
CA ASN A 290 -7.54 -25.59 -21.59
C ASN A 290 -6.06 -25.75 -21.22
N LYS A 291 -5.22 -24.79 -21.60
CA LYS A 291 -3.78 -24.81 -21.32
C LYS A 291 -3.47 -24.87 -19.83
N ASN A 292 -4.24 -24.16 -19.01
CA ASN A 292 -4.04 -24.13 -17.56
C ASN A 292 -4.79 -25.23 -16.82
N LYS A 293 -5.54 -26.08 -17.54
CA LYS A 293 -6.39 -27.14 -17.03
C LYS A 293 -7.38 -26.62 -15.99
N ILE A 294 -8.02 -25.49 -16.27
CA ILE A 294 -8.98 -24.88 -15.35
C ILE A 294 -10.26 -25.73 -15.35
N GLU A 295 -10.66 -26.18 -14.17
CA GLU A 295 -11.83 -27.03 -13.94
C GLU A 295 -13.05 -26.22 -13.47
N TYR A 296 -12.81 -25.12 -12.75
CA TYR A 296 -13.86 -24.25 -12.24
C TYR A 296 -13.55 -22.78 -12.52
N ILE A 297 -14.60 -21.99 -12.76
CA ILE A 297 -14.52 -20.53 -12.90
C ILE A 297 -15.44 -19.90 -11.86
N ILE A 298 -14.87 -19.14 -10.92
CA ILE A 298 -15.63 -18.35 -9.95
C ILE A 298 -15.75 -16.94 -10.49
N TYR A 299 -16.92 -16.62 -11.02
CA TYR A 299 -17.24 -15.39 -11.72
C TYR A 299 -18.01 -14.40 -10.82
N PRO A 300 -17.34 -13.39 -10.24
CA PRO A 300 -18.03 -12.31 -9.55
C PRO A 300 -18.63 -11.29 -10.52
N GLU A 301 -19.78 -10.71 -10.16
CA GLU A 301 -20.41 -9.58 -10.89
C GLU A 301 -19.46 -8.38 -11.05
N GLU A 302 -18.39 -8.30 -10.25
CA GLU A 302 -17.29 -7.35 -10.43
C GLU A 302 -16.74 -7.32 -11.87
N MET A 303 -16.64 -8.47 -12.54
CA MET A 303 -16.11 -8.54 -13.90
C MET A 303 -16.99 -7.79 -14.90
N ASP A 304 -18.31 -7.93 -14.78
CA ASP A 304 -19.29 -7.19 -15.58
C ASP A 304 -19.23 -5.69 -15.26
N TYR A 305 -19.14 -5.35 -13.97
CA TYR A 305 -19.06 -3.97 -13.53
C TYR A 305 -17.83 -3.26 -14.11
N ILE A 306 -16.66 -3.90 -14.03
CA ILE A 306 -15.41 -3.38 -14.60
C ILE A 306 -15.53 -3.26 -16.12
N TYR A 307 -16.15 -4.24 -16.79
CA TYR A 307 -16.37 -4.18 -18.23
C TYR A 307 -17.21 -2.95 -18.61
N ASN A 308 -18.33 -2.74 -17.93
CA ASN A 308 -19.28 -1.66 -18.25
C ASN A 308 -18.79 -0.26 -17.84
N SER A 309 -17.82 -0.16 -16.93
CA SER A 309 -17.30 1.11 -16.42
C SER A 309 -15.86 1.44 -16.86
N ARG A 310 -15.39 0.73 -17.88
CA ARG A 310 -14.09 0.98 -18.51
C ARG A 310 -13.92 2.45 -18.94
N PRO A 311 -12.67 2.96 -18.93
CA PRO A 311 -11.44 2.28 -18.51
C PRO A 311 -11.16 2.41 -16.99
N SER A 312 -12.11 2.92 -16.20
CA SER A 312 -11.91 3.41 -14.83
C SER A 312 -11.25 2.40 -13.88
N TRP A 313 -11.47 1.10 -14.10
CA TRP A 313 -10.99 0.03 -13.23
C TRP A 313 -10.05 -0.96 -13.91
N ASN A 314 -9.53 -0.62 -15.09
CA ASN A 314 -8.56 -1.47 -15.81
C ASN A 314 -7.28 -1.72 -15.00
N ILE A 315 -7.00 -0.90 -13.98
CA ILE A 315 -5.88 -1.10 -13.06
C ILE A 315 -6.00 -2.39 -12.23
N LEU A 316 -7.18 -3.01 -12.14
CA LEU A 316 -7.42 -4.22 -11.35
C LEU A 316 -7.02 -5.51 -12.08
N TYR A 317 -7.43 -5.63 -13.35
CA TYR A 317 -7.34 -6.86 -14.16
C TYR A 317 -6.86 -6.60 -15.60
N GLY A 318 -6.38 -5.39 -15.92
CA GLY A 318 -6.10 -4.97 -17.29
C GLY A 318 -7.37 -4.56 -18.06
N ASN A 319 -7.24 -4.41 -19.38
CA ASN A 319 -8.38 -4.13 -20.24
C ASN A 319 -9.14 -5.43 -20.55
N LEU A 320 -10.37 -5.55 -20.06
CA LEU A 320 -11.22 -6.73 -20.31
C LEU A 320 -11.75 -6.80 -21.75
N TYR A 321 -11.79 -5.67 -22.48
CA TYR A 321 -12.41 -5.58 -23.80
C TYR A 321 -11.99 -6.68 -24.79
N PRO A 322 -10.69 -7.03 -24.92
CA PRO A 322 -10.24 -7.99 -25.93
C PRO A 322 -10.78 -9.42 -25.76
N TYR A 323 -11.08 -9.85 -24.53
CA TYR A 323 -11.45 -11.24 -24.25
C TYR A 323 -12.84 -11.42 -23.62
N TYR A 324 -13.50 -10.34 -23.20
CA TYR A 324 -14.73 -10.46 -22.42
C TYR A 324 -15.87 -11.13 -23.18
N GLN A 325 -16.06 -10.81 -24.47
CA GLN A 325 -17.12 -11.43 -25.26
C GLN A 325 -16.88 -12.94 -25.42
N GLU A 326 -15.63 -13.33 -25.64
CA GLU A 326 -15.24 -14.74 -25.74
C GLU A 326 -15.44 -15.47 -24.40
N MET A 327 -15.04 -14.85 -23.29
CA MET A 327 -15.29 -15.38 -21.94
C MET A 327 -16.79 -15.58 -21.68
N GLN A 328 -17.63 -14.58 -22.02
CA GLN A 328 -19.07 -14.69 -21.85
C GLN A 328 -19.69 -15.79 -22.73
N TYR A 329 -19.16 -16.01 -23.93
CA TYR A 329 -19.57 -17.11 -24.79
C TYR A 329 -19.15 -18.46 -24.19
N PHE A 330 -17.90 -18.58 -23.75
CA PHE A 330 -17.36 -19.79 -23.11
C PHE A 330 -18.18 -20.18 -21.86
N LEU A 331 -18.47 -19.22 -20.97
CA LEU A 331 -19.30 -19.44 -19.79
C LEU A 331 -20.75 -19.89 -20.10
N LYS A 332 -21.23 -19.65 -21.33
CA LYS A 332 -22.58 -20.06 -21.74
C LYS A 332 -22.61 -21.40 -22.46
N GLN A 333 -21.53 -21.79 -23.14
CA GLN A 333 -21.53 -22.94 -24.05
C GLN A 333 -20.67 -24.09 -23.52
N GLU A 334 -19.56 -23.78 -22.85
CA GLU A 334 -18.52 -24.75 -22.46
C GLU A 334 -18.46 -24.98 -20.95
N THR A 335 -19.46 -24.51 -20.22
CA THR A 335 -19.53 -24.66 -18.76
C THR A 335 -20.96 -24.91 -18.28
N GLU A 336 -21.07 -25.54 -17.12
CA GLU A 336 -22.32 -25.68 -16.36
C GLU A 336 -22.31 -24.74 -15.13
N LEU A 337 -23.37 -23.97 -14.93
CA LEU A 337 -23.55 -23.17 -13.70
C LEU A 337 -23.97 -24.10 -12.56
N ILE A 338 -23.06 -24.35 -11.61
CA ILE A 338 -23.29 -25.29 -10.51
C ILE A 338 -23.71 -24.60 -9.21
N LYS A 339 -23.44 -23.30 -9.07
CA LYS A 339 -23.86 -22.51 -7.90
C LYS A 339 -23.93 -21.02 -8.20
N GLU A 340 -24.90 -20.35 -7.58
CA GLU A 340 -24.96 -18.90 -7.49
C GLU A 340 -25.27 -18.49 -6.04
N PHE A 341 -24.56 -17.47 -5.55
CA PHE A 341 -24.82 -16.89 -4.24
C PHE A 341 -24.50 -15.40 -4.25
N ILE A 342 -24.91 -14.70 -3.19
CA ILE A 342 -24.68 -13.27 -3.05
C ILE A 342 -23.74 -12.96 -1.90
N ASN A 343 -22.90 -11.93 -2.08
CA ASN A 343 -22.07 -11.40 -1.01
C ASN A 343 -21.87 -9.89 -1.22
N SER A 344 -22.11 -9.06 -0.21
CA SER A 344 -21.95 -7.61 -0.37
C SER A 344 -20.50 -7.12 -0.29
N THR A 345 -19.57 -8.00 0.11
CA THR A 345 -18.20 -7.63 0.49
C THR A 345 -17.15 -8.25 -0.42
N TYR A 346 -17.02 -9.58 -0.43
CA TYR A 346 -15.93 -10.29 -1.08
C TYR A 346 -16.18 -10.61 -2.55
N ALA A 347 -17.41 -10.43 -3.02
CA ALA A 347 -17.73 -10.44 -4.45
C ALA A 347 -17.25 -9.18 -5.19
N MET A 348 -16.80 -8.14 -4.47
CA MET A 348 -16.40 -6.84 -5.03
C MET A 348 -15.13 -6.34 -4.36
N ARG A 349 -14.05 -6.13 -5.12
CA ARG A 349 -12.77 -5.61 -4.59
C ARG A 349 -12.66 -4.10 -4.70
N ILE A 350 -13.54 -3.47 -5.46
CA ILE A 350 -13.62 -2.00 -5.52
C ILE A 350 -14.20 -1.50 -4.19
N VAL A 351 -13.34 -0.90 -3.37
CA VAL A 351 -13.66 -0.55 -1.97
C VAL A 351 -14.89 0.35 -1.85
N ARG A 352 -15.09 1.27 -2.79
CA ARG A 352 -16.27 2.17 -2.81
C ARG A 352 -17.59 1.47 -3.15
N LYS A 353 -17.54 0.22 -3.60
CA LYS A 353 -18.67 -0.59 -4.03
C LYS A 353 -18.97 -1.73 -3.07
N ILE A 354 -18.03 -2.05 -2.19
CA ILE A 354 -18.25 -2.92 -1.03
C ILE A 354 -19.40 -2.38 -0.19
N GLY A 355 -20.33 -3.26 0.20
CA GLY A 355 -21.49 -2.92 1.02
C GLY A 355 -22.59 -2.11 0.33
N ALA A 356 -22.37 -1.63 -0.91
CA ALA A 356 -23.35 -0.79 -1.61
C ALA A 356 -24.61 -1.56 -2.04
N LYS A 357 -24.45 -2.86 -2.31
CA LYS A 357 -25.53 -3.82 -2.55
C LYS A 357 -25.01 -5.24 -2.34
N ASN A 358 -25.90 -6.21 -2.44
CA ASN A 358 -25.52 -7.61 -2.58
C ASN A 358 -25.07 -7.85 -4.02
N TRP A 359 -23.83 -8.33 -4.20
CA TRP A 359 -23.25 -8.64 -5.51
C TRP A 359 -23.33 -10.16 -5.76
N SER A 360 -23.65 -10.56 -6.99
CA SER A 360 -23.73 -11.98 -7.35
C SER A 360 -22.33 -12.59 -7.58
N VAL A 361 -22.19 -13.85 -7.20
CA VAL A 361 -21.06 -14.72 -7.51
C VAL A 361 -21.60 -16.01 -8.11
N LYS A 362 -21.11 -16.33 -9.30
CA LYS A 362 -21.49 -17.54 -10.04
C LYS A 362 -20.31 -18.47 -10.12
N ILE A 363 -20.53 -19.75 -9.85
CA ILE A 363 -19.52 -20.79 -9.95
C ILE A 363 -19.89 -21.70 -11.11
N TYR A 364 -18.99 -21.77 -12.08
CA TYR A 364 -19.12 -22.58 -13.28
C TYR A 364 -18.15 -23.76 -13.22
N LYS A 365 -18.62 -24.95 -13.59
CA LYS A 365 -17.79 -26.12 -13.85
C LYS A 365 -17.51 -26.20 -15.34
N VAL A 366 -16.25 -26.36 -15.74
CA VAL A 366 -15.87 -26.49 -17.14
C VAL A 366 -16.27 -27.87 -17.65
N ASN A 367 -16.98 -27.91 -18.78
CA ASN A 367 -17.37 -29.15 -19.41
C ASN A 367 -16.09 -29.85 -19.88
N SER A 368 -15.78 -31.00 -19.32
CA SER A 368 -14.64 -31.79 -19.78
C SER A 368 -14.97 -32.30 -21.18
N ALA A 369 -14.09 -32.08 -22.16
CA ALA A 369 -14.23 -32.61 -23.53
C ALA A 369 -14.22 -34.16 -23.62
N ALA A 370 -14.36 -34.86 -22.50
CA ALA A 370 -14.34 -36.32 -22.38
C ALA A 370 -15.74 -36.98 -22.36
N GLU A 371 -16.84 -36.22 -22.27
CA GLU A 371 -18.20 -36.80 -22.20
C GLU A 371 -18.97 -36.75 -23.53
N THR A 372 -18.48 -36.05 -24.55
CA THR A 372 -19.14 -35.95 -25.87
C THR A 372 -18.67 -37.00 -26.90
N GLY A 373 -17.75 -37.91 -26.54
CA GLY A 373 -17.17 -38.90 -27.46
C GLY A 373 -17.61 -40.36 -27.27
N ALA A 374 -18.37 -40.70 -26.22
CA ALA A 374 -18.62 -42.10 -25.85
C ALA A 374 -20.04 -42.63 -26.16
N SER A 375 -20.94 -41.82 -26.72
CA SER A 375 -22.32 -42.25 -27.02
C SER A 375 -22.73 -41.93 -28.44
N GLN A 376 -22.00 -42.48 -29.43
CA GLN A 376 -22.48 -42.59 -30.81
C GLN A 376 -21.64 -43.61 -31.61
N LYS A 377 -21.67 -44.88 -31.19
CA LYS A 377 -21.47 -46.05 -32.06
C LYS A 377 -22.31 -47.21 -31.54
N ALA A 378 -23.59 -47.16 -31.84
CA ALA A 378 -24.49 -48.30 -31.90
C ALA A 378 -25.52 -47.98 -33.01
N ASP A 379 -25.19 -48.39 -34.22
CA ASP A 379 -26.03 -49.20 -35.12
C ASP A 379 -25.32 -49.36 -36.48
#